data_AF-A0A9P9PBD8-F1
#
_entry.id   AF-A0A9P9PBD8-F1
#
_cell.length_a   1.000
_cell.length_b   1.000
_cell.length_c   1.000
_cell.angle_alpha   90.00
_cell.angle_beta   90.00
_cell.angle_gamma   90.00
#
_symmetry.space_group_name_H-M   'P 1'
#
loop_
_entity.id
_entity.type
_entity.pdbx_description
1 polymer ?
#
loop_
_entity_poly.entity_id
_entity_poly.type
_entity_poly.pdbx_seq_one_letter_code
_entity_poly.pdbx_strand_id
1 'polypeptide(L)'
;MFTTTKQPLGPTVLRFAGVIQGLVALPCMIQLACSTFLYWSHCYDTWFYFTTHLLAASACLGIIFTAAVHWKAETTSFQTLKLEVIKTALAEILFVWVNLTHSWHLKRYIATGLAVVVLFWAPFYYAYVARNDKNSNEVLEDNERLDSGGRSAYTDSPLYTDAPEKTPLLRSQPCTLSG
;
A
#
# COMPACT_ATOMS: atom_id res chain seq x y z
N MET A 1 -22.09 -16.32 -7.84
CA MET A 1 -20.84 -16.63 -8.57
C MET A 1 -19.78 -15.64 -8.08
N PHE A 2 -18.98 -16.02 -7.09
CA PHE A 2 -17.90 -15.16 -6.59
C PHE A 2 -16.77 -15.22 -7.61
N THR A 3 -16.68 -14.17 -8.44
CA THR A 3 -15.51 -13.95 -9.28
C THR A 3 -14.31 -13.79 -8.35
N THR A 4 -13.53 -14.86 -8.21
CA THR A 4 -12.25 -14.83 -7.53
C THR A 4 -11.27 -14.14 -8.48
N THR A 5 -11.43 -12.82 -8.63
CA THR A 5 -10.43 -11.99 -9.27
C THR A 5 -9.17 -12.16 -8.45
N LYS A 6 -8.12 -12.73 -9.06
CA LYS A 6 -6.77 -12.80 -8.48
C LYS A 6 -6.35 -11.37 -8.16
N GLN A 7 -6.64 -10.91 -6.94
CA GLN A 7 -6.17 -9.64 -6.45
C GLN A 7 -4.64 -9.69 -6.56
N PRO A 8 -3.99 -8.68 -7.16
CA PRO A 8 -2.54 -8.70 -7.29
C PRO A 8 -1.95 -8.95 -5.89
N LEU A 9 -0.99 -9.86 -5.81
CA LEU A 9 -0.45 -10.34 -4.54
C LEU A 9 0.11 -9.19 -3.68
N GLY A 10 0.57 -8.10 -4.32
CA GLY A 10 1.18 -6.94 -3.68
C GLY A 10 0.28 -6.17 -2.71
N PRO A 11 -0.88 -5.65 -3.15
CA PRO A 11 -1.81 -4.94 -2.26
C PRO A 11 -2.27 -5.74 -1.05
N THR A 12 -2.46 -7.06 -1.20
CA THR A 12 -2.90 -7.92 -0.10
C THR A 12 -1.82 -8.08 0.97
N VAL A 13 -0.55 -8.28 0.57
CA VAL A 13 0.59 -8.37 1.49
C VAL A 13 0.77 -7.07 2.28
N LEU A 14 0.67 -5.92 1.61
CA LEU A 14 0.78 -4.59 2.24
C LEU A 14 -0.35 -4.31 3.24
N ARG A 15 -1.58 -4.76 2.94
CA ARG A 15 -2.72 -4.65 3.87
C ARG A 15 -2.50 -5.51 5.11
N PHE A 16 -2.06 -6.75 4.95
CA PHE A 16 -1.75 -7.63 6.08
C PHE A 16 -0.62 -7.09 6.95
N ALA A 17 0.46 -6.59 6.34
CA ALA A 17 1.55 -5.94 7.07
C ALA A 17 1.04 -4.73 7.86
N GLY A 18 0.19 -3.89 7.27
CA GLY A 18 -0.45 -2.77 7.95
C GLY A 18 -1.30 -3.18 9.15
N VAL A 19 -2.08 -4.27 9.05
CA VAL A 19 -2.87 -4.80 10.16
C VAL A 19 -1.96 -5.28 11.31
N ILE A 20 -0.88 -5.99 10.99
CA ILE A 20 0.09 -6.46 12.00
C ILE A 20 0.75 -5.26 12.69
N GLN A 21 1.20 -4.26 11.94
CA GLN A 21 1.76 -3.01 12.48
C GLN A 21 0.76 -2.31 13.43
N GLY A 22 -0.51 -2.21 13.02
CA GLY A 22 -1.57 -1.61 13.84
C GLY A 22 -1.84 -2.41 15.12
N LEU A 23 -1.86 -3.74 15.04
CA LEU A 23 -2.09 -4.63 16.17
C LEU A 23 -0.94 -4.57 17.20
N VAL A 24 0.30 -4.39 16.73
CA VAL A 24 1.47 -4.16 17.59
C VAL A 24 1.45 -2.75 18.19
N ALA A 25 1.04 -1.74 17.43
CA ALA A 25 1.01 -0.34 17.88
C ALA A 25 -0.11 -0.05 18.90
N LEU A 26 -1.23 -0.78 18.85
CA LEU A 26 -2.39 -0.58 19.71
C LEU A 26 -2.10 -0.74 21.21
N PRO A 27 -1.51 -1.84 21.71
CA PRO A 27 -1.17 -1.96 23.12
C PRO A 27 -0.15 -0.90 23.58
N CYS A 28 0.79 -0.53 22.70
CA CYS A 28 1.75 0.54 22.97
C CYS A 28 1.06 1.90 23.15
N MET A 29 0.10 2.22 22.26
CA MET A 29 -0.70 3.44 22.34
C MET A 29 -1.50 3.51 23.64
N ILE A 30 -2.18 2.41 24.01
CA ILE A 30 -2.97 2.37 25.26
C ILE A 30 -2.07 2.58 26.48
N GLN A 31 -0.92 1.91 26.55
CA GLN A 31 0.01 2.06 27.66
C GLN A 31 0.54 3.49 27.79
N LEU A 32 0.89 4.13 26.66
CA LEU A 32 1.36 5.51 26.63
C LEU A 32 0.25 6.50 26.99
N ALA A 33 -0.99 6.27 26.53
CA ALA A 33 -2.14 7.09 26.88
C ALA A 33 -2.47 7.02 28.38
N CYS A 34 -2.47 5.82 28.97
CA CYS A 34 -2.64 5.64 30.42
C CYS A 34 -1.54 6.36 31.22
N SER A 35 -0.29 6.23 30.77
CA SER A 35 0.85 6.90 31.42
C SER A 35 0.73 8.42 31.32
N THR A 36 0.30 8.94 30.17
CA THR A 36 0.06 10.37 29.94
C THR A 36 -1.02 10.91 30.88
N PHE A 37 -2.10 10.16 31.07
CA PHE A 37 -3.18 10.51 32.01
C PHE A 37 -2.68 10.60 33.45
N LEU A 38 -1.82 9.66 33.88
CA LEU A 38 -1.21 9.69 35.21
C LEU A 38 -0.32 10.94 35.38
N TYR A 39 0.51 11.28 34.40
CA TYR A 39 1.37 12.47 34.48
C TYR A 39 0.61 13.79 34.44
N TRP A 40 -0.53 13.86 33.73
CA TRP A 40 -1.41 15.03 33.74
C TRP A 40 -1.93 15.35 35.15
N SER A 41 -2.19 14.33 35.95
CA SER A 41 -2.68 14.49 37.32
C SER A 41 -1.65 15.05 38.31
N HIS A 42 -0.36 15.05 37.96
CA HIS A 42 0.72 15.59 38.77
C HIS A 42 1.19 16.94 38.19
N CYS A 43 0.73 18.03 38.79
CA CYS A 43 0.62 19.33 38.12
C CYS A 43 1.92 20.15 37.93
N TYR A 44 3.07 19.81 38.51
CA TYR A 44 4.17 20.79 38.60
C TYR A 44 5.59 20.34 38.21
N ASP A 45 5.89 19.05 38.07
CA ASP A 45 7.27 18.61 37.75
C ASP A 45 7.35 17.57 36.62
N THR A 46 6.21 17.18 36.06
CA THR A 46 6.09 16.07 35.10
C THR A 46 5.69 16.49 33.69
N TRP A 47 5.73 17.79 33.38
CA TRP A 47 5.33 18.31 32.06
C TRP A 47 6.15 17.74 30.90
N PHE A 48 7.44 17.52 31.12
CA PHE A 48 8.32 16.85 30.14
C PHE A 48 7.87 15.40 29.87
N TYR A 49 7.53 14.63 30.91
CA TYR A 49 7.05 13.26 30.74
C TYR A 49 5.66 13.21 30.10
N PHE A 50 4.77 14.13 30.46
CA PHE A 50 3.46 14.27 29.84
C PHE A 50 3.57 14.54 28.33
N THR A 51 4.27 15.60 27.94
CA THR A 51 4.39 16.02 26.53
C THR A 51 5.02 14.94 25.66
N THR A 52 6.00 14.24 26.21
CA THR A 52 6.72 13.22 25.45
C THR A 52 5.95 11.91 25.31
N HIS A 53 5.23 11.48 26.35
CA HIS A 53 4.35 10.31 26.26
C HIS A 53 3.15 10.60 25.36
N LEU A 54 2.64 11.83 25.37
CA LEU A 54 1.61 12.29 24.44
C LEU A 54 2.11 12.26 22.98
N LEU A 55 3.33 12.75 22.71
CA LEU A 55 3.93 12.70 21.38
C LEU A 55 4.10 11.24 20.91
N ALA A 56 4.62 10.36 21.76
CA ALA A 56 4.77 8.95 21.44
C ALA A 56 3.40 8.27 21.20
N ALA A 57 2.39 8.54 22.03
CA ALA A 57 1.03 8.03 21.84
C ALA A 57 0.45 8.52 20.51
N SER A 58 0.69 9.78 20.14
CA SER A 58 0.23 10.35 18.86
C SER A 58 0.90 9.70 17.64
N ALA A 59 2.19 9.35 17.74
CA ALA A 59 2.89 8.61 16.69
C ALA A 59 2.32 7.19 16.52
N CYS A 60 2.05 6.49 17.62
CA CYS A 60 1.37 5.19 17.58
C CYS A 60 -0.04 5.31 16.98
N LEU A 61 -0.79 6.36 17.34
CA LEU A 61 -2.10 6.63 16.76
C LEU A 61 -2.02 6.88 15.24
N GLY A 62 -1.00 7.60 14.78
CA GLY A 62 -0.74 7.80 13.35
C GLY A 62 -0.48 6.49 12.59
N ILE A 63 0.27 5.56 13.19
CA ILE A 63 0.49 4.22 12.61
C ILE A 63 -0.82 3.44 12.52
N ILE A 64 -1.65 3.47 13.58
CA ILE A 64 -2.96 2.80 13.59
C ILE A 64 -3.90 3.44 12.55
N PHE A 65 -3.92 4.77 12.47
CA PHE A 65 -4.75 5.50 11.51
C PHE A 65 -4.38 5.14 10.07
N THR A 66 -3.09 5.16 9.73
CA THR A 66 -2.62 4.78 8.39
C THR A 66 -2.91 3.31 8.05
N ALA A 67 -2.83 2.40 9.03
CA ALA A 67 -3.28 1.02 8.87
C ALA A 67 -4.78 0.90 8.61
N ALA A 68 -5.61 1.68 9.32
CA ALA A 68 -7.06 1.72 9.10
C ALA A 68 -7.42 2.30 7.72
N VAL A 69 -6.69 3.33 7.26
CA VAL A 69 -6.83 3.89 5.91
C VAL A 69 -6.50 2.85 4.85
N HIS A 70 -5.43 2.05 5.02
CA HIS A 70 -5.07 0.98 4.10
C HIS A 70 -6.12 -0.13 4.00
N TRP A 71 -6.85 -0.37 5.09
CA TRP A 71 -7.93 -1.35 5.12
C TRP A 71 -9.18 -0.86 4.39
N LYS A 72 -9.54 0.41 4.56
CA LYS A 72 -10.79 0.99 4.06
C LYS A 72 -10.70 1.56 2.65
N ALA A 73 -9.54 2.07 2.24
CA ALA A 73 -9.40 2.79 0.98
C ALA A 73 -8.73 1.93 -0.11
N GLU A 74 -9.29 1.94 -1.31
CA GLU A 74 -8.59 1.54 -2.53
C GLU A 74 -7.56 2.63 -2.86
N THR A 75 -6.36 2.46 -2.32
CA THR A 75 -5.26 3.42 -2.51
C THR A 75 -4.53 3.13 -3.80
N THR A 76 -4.18 4.21 -4.51
CA THR A 76 -3.27 4.13 -5.66
C THR A 76 -1.83 3.84 -5.17
N SER A 77 -0.99 3.20 -6.00
CA SER A 77 0.39 2.84 -5.63
C SER A 77 1.21 4.02 -5.09
N PHE A 78 0.97 5.23 -5.60
CA PHE A 78 1.63 6.45 -5.14
C PHE A 78 1.17 6.88 -3.73
N GLN A 79 -0.13 6.78 -3.44
CA GLN A 79 -0.68 7.06 -2.12
C GLN A 79 -0.21 6.02 -1.10
N THR A 80 -0.17 4.74 -1.48
CA THR A 80 0.35 3.67 -0.63
C THR A 80 1.80 3.93 -0.24
N LEU A 81 2.65 4.33 -1.21
CA LEU A 81 4.05 4.65 -0.92
C LEU A 81 4.16 5.85 0.05
N LYS A 82 3.38 6.92 -0.16
CA LYS A 82 3.37 8.07 0.76
C LYS A 82 2.97 7.67 2.18
N LEU A 83 1.97 6.80 2.33
CA LEU A 83 1.52 6.33 3.64
C LEU A 83 2.56 5.43 4.31
N GLU A 84 3.24 4.56 3.57
CA GLU A 84 4.35 3.76 4.11
C GLU A 84 5.56 4.63 4.51
N VAL A 85 5.87 5.71 3.77
CA VAL A 85 6.89 6.70 4.19
C VAL A 85 6.50 7.37 5.51
N ILE A 86 5.22 7.75 5.67
CA ILE A 86 4.75 8.37 6.92
C ILE A 86 4.87 7.39 8.09
N LYS A 87 4.47 6.13 7.89
CA LYS A 87 4.58 5.08 8.93
C LYS A 87 6.03 4.84 9.36
N THR A 88 6.93 4.69 8.39
CA THR A 88 8.36 4.48 8.65
C THR A 88 8.96 5.66 9.42
N ALA A 89 8.67 6.89 9.02
CA ALA A 89 9.11 8.09 9.74
C ALA A 89 8.58 8.13 11.20
N LEU A 90 7.30 7.82 11.42
CA LEU A 90 6.73 7.75 12.77
C LEU A 90 7.37 6.64 13.61
N ALA A 91 7.66 5.50 13.01
CA ALA A 91 8.34 4.39 13.67
C ALA A 91 9.79 4.73 14.05
N GLU A 92 10.51 5.47 13.21
CA GLU A 92 11.86 5.95 13.52
C GLU A 92 11.87 6.97 14.65
N ILE A 93 10.91 7.90 14.67
CA ILE A 93 10.75 8.84 15.79
C ILE A 93 10.50 8.08 17.09
N LEU A 94 9.63 7.06 17.07
CA LEU A 94 9.38 6.19 18.23
C LEU A 94 10.62 5.38 18.63
N PHE A 95 11.39 4.88 17.67
CA PHE A 95 12.62 4.15 17.92
C PHE A 95 13.66 5.02 18.62
N VAL A 96 13.92 6.21 18.10
CA VAL A 96 14.83 7.19 18.70
C VAL A 96 14.33 7.56 20.09
N TRP A 97 13.04 7.86 20.24
CA TRP A 97 12.42 8.18 21.52
C TRP A 97 12.63 7.08 22.56
N VAL A 98 12.30 5.83 22.21
CA VAL A 98 12.39 4.66 23.11
C VAL A 98 13.82 4.38 23.55
N ASN A 99 14.79 4.56 22.64
CA ASN A 99 16.20 4.28 22.95
C ASN A 99 16.92 5.44 23.64
N LEU A 100 16.42 6.68 23.52
CA LEU A 100 16.95 7.82 24.27
C LEU A 100 16.39 7.89 25.70
N THR A 101 15.14 7.50 25.91
CA THR A 101 14.48 7.64 27.23
C THR A 101 14.71 6.51 28.20
N HIS A 102 14.93 5.29 27.70
CA HIS A 102 15.32 4.16 28.53
C HIS A 102 16.77 3.83 28.21
N SER A 103 17.57 3.66 29.26
CA SER A 103 19.02 3.43 29.24
C SER A 103 19.55 2.56 28.09
N TRP A 104 20.84 2.77 27.78
CA TRP A 104 21.62 2.19 26.67
C TRP A 104 21.86 0.67 26.79
N HIS A 105 20.83 -0.11 27.06
CA HIS A 105 20.91 -1.57 27.04
C HIS A 105 20.98 -2.05 25.60
N LEU A 106 22.18 -2.47 25.19
CA LEU A 106 22.46 -3.01 23.85
C LEU A 106 21.44 -4.06 23.38
N LYS A 107 20.98 -4.94 24.27
CA LYS A 107 19.96 -5.97 23.97
C LYS A 107 18.64 -5.35 23.50
N ARG A 108 18.18 -4.28 24.15
CA ARG A 108 16.94 -3.57 23.79
C ARG A 108 17.12 -2.79 22.50
N TYR A 109 18.26 -2.15 22.31
CA TYR A 109 18.58 -1.44 21.08
C TYR A 109 18.52 -2.38 19.86
N ILE A 110 19.16 -3.55 19.96
CA ILE A 110 19.11 -4.58 18.91
C ILE A 110 17.67 -5.06 18.68
N ALA A 111 16.92 -5.39 19.75
CA ALA A 111 15.56 -5.89 19.63
C ALA A 111 14.60 -4.87 19.00
N THR A 112 14.64 -3.62 19.46
CA THR A 112 13.80 -2.53 18.93
C THR A 112 14.21 -2.14 17.51
N GLY A 113 15.50 -2.14 17.20
CA GLY A 113 16.00 -1.88 15.85
C GLY A 113 15.55 -2.95 14.87
N LEU A 114 15.66 -4.23 15.27
CA LEU A 114 15.18 -5.35 14.46
C LEU A 114 13.66 -5.30 14.25
N ALA A 115 12.90 -4.91 15.27
CA ALA A 115 11.46 -4.71 15.13
C ALA A 115 11.12 -3.60 14.13
N VAL A 116 11.83 -2.46 14.15
CA VAL A 116 11.63 -1.36 13.20
C VAL A 116 11.95 -1.80 11.78
N VAL A 117 13.06 -2.52 11.60
CA VAL A 117 13.48 -3.00 10.28
C VAL A 117 12.46 -3.99 9.71
N VAL A 118 12.07 -5.00 10.49
CA VAL A 118 11.16 -6.06 10.03
C VAL A 118 9.74 -5.52 9.82
N LEU A 119 9.23 -4.73 10.76
CA LEU A 119 7.83 -4.29 10.72
C LEU A 119 7.61 -3.10 9.81
N PHE A 120 8.58 -2.20 9.63
CA PHE A 120 8.35 -0.94 8.90
C PHE A 120 9.22 -0.80 7.66
N TRP A 121 10.51 -1.14 7.72
CA TRP A 121 11.38 -1.06 6.54
C TRP A 121 11.08 -2.13 5.50
N ALA A 122 10.75 -3.37 5.90
CA ALA A 122 10.44 -4.43 4.94
C ALA A 122 9.17 -4.12 4.11
N PRO A 123 8.03 -3.69 4.70
CA PRO A 123 6.86 -3.27 3.92
C PRO A 123 7.12 -2.04 3.05
N PHE A 124 7.90 -1.08 3.55
CA PHE A 124 8.30 0.09 2.78
C PHE A 124 9.14 -0.28 1.55
N TYR A 125 10.16 -1.12 1.73
CA TYR A 125 11.00 -1.61 0.64
C TYR A 125 10.17 -2.37 -0.39
N TYR A 126 9.25 -3.21 0.06
CA TYR A 126 8.34 -3.93 -0.82
C TYR A 126 7.44 -2.98 -1.64
N ALA A 127 6.88 -1.95 -1.01
CA ALA A 127 6.08 -0.92 -1.70
C ALA A 127 6.91 -0.13 -2.72
N TYR A 128 8.18 0.15 -2.40
CA TYR A 128 9.12 0.83 -3.29
C TYR A 128 9.42 -0.01 -4.54
N VAL A 129 9.78 -1.28 -4.38
CA VAL A 129 10.05 -2.20 -5.49
C VAL A 129 8.82 -2.39 -6.36
N ALA A 130 7.64 -2.64 -5.76
CA ALA A 130 6.39 -2.82 -6.50
C ALA A 130 6.01 -1.59 -7.36
N ARG A 131 6.37 -0.38 -6.91
CA ARG A 131 6.18 0.84 -7.71
C ARG A 131 7.17 0.90 -8.87
N ASN A 132 8.43 0.55 -8.63
CA ASN A 132 9.47 0.61 -9.66
C ASN A 132 9.21 -0.37 -10.80
N ASP A 133 8.70 -1.57 -10.48
CA ASP A 133 8.32 -2.57 -11.47
C ASP A 133 7.15 -2.09 -12.34
N LYS A 134 6.15 -1.43 -11.73
CA LYS A 134 5.02 -0.86 -12.46
C LYS A 134 5.46 0.23 -13.44
N ASN A 135 6.32 1.14 -12.98
CA ASN A 135 6.88 2.18 -13.84
C ASN A 135 7.69 1.59 -15.00
N SER A 136 8.46 0.54 -14.75
CA SER A 136 9.28 -0.11 -15.78
C SER A 136 8.42 -0.77 -16.87
N ASN A 137 7.31 -1.41 -16.47
CA ASN A 137 6.37 -2.03 -17.40
C ASN A 137 5.60 -0.98 -18.22
N GLU A 138 5.16 0.12 -17.61
CA GLU A 138 4.49 1.22 -18.33
C GLU A 138 5.41 1.81 -19.42
N VAL A 139 6.69 2.00 -19.11
CA VAL A 139 7.68 2.47 -20.10
C VAL A 139 7.88 1.46 -21.23
N LEU A 140 7.83 0.15 -20.93
CA LEU A 140 7.98 -0.90 -21.94
C LEU A 140 6.77 -0.96 -22.88
N GLU A 141 5.55 -0.90 -22.32
CA GLU A 141 4.31 -0.86 -23.10
C GLU A 141 4.20 0.40 -23.98
N ASP A 142 4.61 1.56 -23.47
CA ASP A 142 4.62 2.80 -24.27
C ASP A 142 5.62 2.71 -25.43
N ASN A 143 6.80 2.11 -25.20
CA ASN A 143 7.77 1.87 -26.27
C ASN A 143 7.24 0.86 -27.29
N GLU A 144 6.59 -0.23 -26.87
CA GLU A 144 5.96 -1.19 -27.80
C GLU A 144 4.82 -0.56 -28.60
N ARG A 145 4.02 0.34 -28.00
CA ARG A 145 2.97 1.08 -28.71
C ARG A 145 3.55 2.07 -29.72
N LEU A 146 4.65 2.74 -29.38
CA LEU A 146 5.36 3.64 -30.29
C LEU A 146 5.95 2.87 -31.48
N ASP A 147 6.55 1.70 -31.26
CA ASP A 147 7.14 0.87 -32.31
C ASP A 147 6.06 0.20 -33.18
N SER A 148 4.93 -0.20 -32.58
CA SER A 148 3.80 -0.79 -33.31
C SER A 148 2.95 0.25 -34.06
N GLY A 149 2.98 1.52 -33.64
CA GLY A 149 2.31 2.65 -34.32
C GLY A 149 3.05 3.17 -35.56
N GLY A 150 4.33 2.78 -35.74
CA GLY A 150 5.14 3.16 -36.91
C GLY A 150 5.01 2.23 -38.13
N ARG A 151 4.23 1.14 -38.04
CA ARG A 151 4.21 0.07 -39.05
C ARG A 151 2.85 -0.16 -39.73
N SER A 152 2.02 0.89 -39.87
CA SER A 152 0.74 0.80 -40.59
C SER A 152 0.37 2.07 -41.36
N ALA A 153 1.29 2.62 -42.14
CA ALA A 153 0.96 3.55 -43.21
C ALA A 153 1.99 3.40 -44.33
N TYR A 154 1.53 3.16 -45.56
CA TYR A 154 2.31 2.85 -46.79
C TYR A 154 2.64 1.38 -47.07
N THR A 155 1.58 0.60 -47.30
CA THR A 155 1.52 -0.25 -48.50
C THR A 155 0.16 -0.10 -49.16
N ASP A 156 -0.05 1.04 -49.83
CA ASP A 156 -0.94 1.17 -51.00
C ASP A 156 0.02 1.46 -52.17
N SER A 157 -0.09 0.91 -53.38
CA SER A 157 -1.28 0.86 -54.25
C SER A 157 -1.13 -0.24 -55.36
N PRO A 158 -1.87 -0.21 -56.50
CA PRO A 158 -3.08 -1.02 -56.71
C PRO A 158 -3.00 -1.90 -57.98
N LEU A 159 -3.75 -3.01 -58.08
CA LEU A 159 -4.22 -3.51 -59.40
C LEU A 159 -5.28 -4.63 -59.27
N TYR A 160 -6.48 -4.32 -59.74
CA TYR A 160 -7.52 -5.19 -60.33
C TYR A 160 -7.42 -6.71 -60.19
N THR A 161 -8.53 -7.36 -59.80
CA THR A 161 -9.47 -7.92 -60.80
C THR A 161 -10.78 -8.42 -60.17
N ASP A 162 -11.85 -8.16 -60.91
CA ASP A 162 -13.23 -8.58 -60.71
C ASP A 162 -13.41 -10.09 -60.50
N ALA A 163 -14.33 -10.48 -59.61
CA ALA A 163 -15.24 -11.59 -59.88
C ALA A 163 -16.49 -11.51 -58.99
N PRO A 164 -17.70 -11.78 -59.53
CA PRO A 164 -18.98 -11.47 -58.89
C PRO A 164 -19.64 -12.69 -58.20
N GLU A 165 -20.62 -12.35 -57.35
CA GLU A 165 -21.87 -13.07 -57.09
C GLU A 165 -21.89 -14.42 -56.34
N LYS A 166 -22.89 -14.49 -55.44
CA LYS A 166 -23.62 -15.64 -54.84
C LYS A 166 -23.35 -15.83 -53.34
N THR A 167 -24.32 -15.89 -52.42
CA THR A 167 -25.79 -15.69 -52.35
C THR A 167 -26.09 -15.68 -50.83
N PRO A 168 -27.22 -15.10 -50.35
CA PRO A 168 -27.50 -14.99 -48.93
C PRO A 168 -28.13 -16.27 -48.39
N LEU A 169 -27.63 -16.80 -47.26
CA LEU A 169 -28.36 -17.84 -46.52
C LEU A 169 -29.40 -17.20 -45.61
N LEU A 170 -30.65 -17.35 -46.06
CA LEU A 170 -31.89 -17.22 -45.33
C LEU A 170 -31.87 -17.92 -43.96
N ARG A 171 -32.19 -17.14 -42.93
CA ARG A 171 -33.34 -17.33 -42.02
C ARG A 171 -33.73 -18.77 -41.64
N SER A 172 -33.62 -19.07 -40.34
CA SER A 172 -34.67 -19.81 -39.62
C SER A 172 -34.64 -19.50 -38.11
N GLN A 173 -35.60 -18.68 -37.66
CA GLN A 173 -36.19 -18.85 -36.34
C GLN A 173 -37.04 -20.12 -36.35
N PRO A 174 -37.20 -20.76 -35.19
CA PRO A 174 -38.57 -21.00 -34.72
C PRO A 174 -38.79 -20.58 -33.26
N CYS A 175 -39.97 -19.97 -33.04
CA CYS A 175 -40.66 -19.86 -31.77
C CYS A 175 -41.09 -21.23 -31.24
N THR A 176 -41.12 -21.40 -29.90
CA THR A 176 -42.24 -21.86 -29.03
C THR A 176 -41.68 -22.04 -27.60
N LEU A 177 -42.17 -21.42 -26.52
CA LEU A 177 -43.48 -21.45 -25.83
C LEU A 177 -43.68 -22.67 -24.90
N SER A 178 -44.04 -22.37 -23.65
CA SER A 178 -44.56 -23.23 -22.57
C SER A 178 -43.51 -23.95 -21.69
N GLY A 179 -43.57 -23.87 -20.35
CA GLY A 179 -44.60 -23.35 -19.45
C GLY A 179 -44.07 -23.03 -18.05
#